data_AF-A0A1A0MR22-F1
#
_entry.id   AF-A0A1A0MR22-F1
#
_cell.length_a   1.000
_cell.length_b   1.000
_cell.length_c   1.000
_cell.angle_alpha   90.00
_cell.angle_beta   90.00
_cell.angle_gamma   90.00
#
_symmetry.space_group_name_H-M   'P 1'
#
loop_
_entity.id
_entity.type
_entity.pdbx_description
1 polymer ?
#
loop_
_entity_poly.entity_id
_entity_poly.type
_entity_poly.pdbx_seq_one_letter_code
_entity_poly.pdbx_strand_id
1 'polypeptide(L)'
;MGLTDPAAVEEAYAAYEAAQARLATLDYSGLPIAALLGLLSRRETLRCTAEAVDHQILTAAQTQATAKEIGAKDWPEVLHVRHRISREEARRRVRDTDNLGPRSAITGEPLGPVWELVAAAVAEGAINAEHIAVITWFFGKLPLWAADPI
;
A
#
# COMPACT_ATOMS: atom_id res chain seq x y z
N MET A 1 9.27 19.59 4.14
CA MET A 1 10.22 18.48 4.35
C MET A 1 11.05 18.34 3.09
N GLY A 2 12.37 18.33 3.20
CA GLY A 2 13.24 18.13 2.03
C GLY A 2 12.99 16.77 1.41
N LEU A 3 13.07 16.67 0.09
CA LEU A 3 13.01 15.40 -0.63
C LEU A 3 14.12 14.49 -0.09
N THR A 4 13.77 13.23 0.23
CA THR A 4 14.76 12.22 0.61
C THR A 4 15.75 12.04 -0.54
N ASP A 5 17.05 12.02 -0.22
CA ASP A 5 18.10 11.76 -1.20
C ASP A 5 17.85 10.41 -1.90
N PRO A 6 17.81 10.36 -3.25
CA PRO A 6 17.67 9.11 -3.99
C PRO A 6 18.68 8.03 -3.56
N ALA A 7 19.92 8.42 -3.21
CA ALA A 7 20.90 7.46 -2.73
C ALA A 7 20.49 6.79 -1.41
N ALA A 8 19.88 7.55 -0.50
CA ALA A 8 19.35 7.01 0.77
C ALA A 8 18.16 6.08 0.55
N VAL A 9 17.31 6.35 -0.47
CA VAL A 9 16.21 5.45 -0.86
C VAL A 9 16.77 4.12 -1.38
N GLU A 10 17.72 4.16 -2.31
CA GLU A 10 18.36 2.96 -2.88
C GLU A 10 19.09 2.14 -1.81
N GLU A 11 19.82 2.78 -0.88
CA GLU A 11 20.47 2.10 0.24
C GLU A 11 19.45 1.34 1.13
N ALA A 12 18.31 1.98 1.44
CA ALA A 12 17.26 1.36 2.24
C ALA A 12 16.63 0.14 1.55
N TYR A 13 16.37 0.23 0.24
CA TYR A 13 15.85 -0.90 -0.53
C TYR A 13 16.86 -2.03 -0.66
N ALA A 14 18.14 -1.72 -0.89
CA ALA A 14 19.21 -2.73 -0.91
C ALA A 14 19.31 -3.48 0.44
N ALA A 15 19.18 -2.77 1.57
CA ALA A 15 19.16 -3.37 2.89
C ALA A 15 17.92 -4.27 3.11
N TYR A 16 16.74 -3.81 2.65
CA TYR A 16 15.50 -4.58 2.71
C TYR A 16 15.59 -5.88 1.89
N GLU A 17 16.07 -5.80 0.66
CA GLU A 17 16.27 -6.94 -0.23
C GLU A 17 17.29 -7.94 0.33
N ALA A 18 18.42 -7.45 0.86
CA ALA A 18 19.42 -8.30 1.49
C ALA A 18 18.88 -9.04 2.73
N ALA A 19 18.08 -8.35 3.57
CA ALA A 19 17.42 -8.97 4.71
C ALA A 19 16.42 -10.04 4.27
N GLN A 20 15.60 -9.75 3.25
CA GLN A 20 14.65 -10.70 2.69
C GLN A 20 15.34 -11.93 2.08
N ALA A 21 16.45 -11.74 1.36
CA ALA A 21 17.25 -12.82 0.81
C ALA A 21 17.82 -13.72 1.92
N ARG A 22 18.34 -13.13 3.01
CA ARG A 22 18.80 -13.88 4.17
C ARG A 22 17.69 -14.69 4.85
N LEU A 23 16.50 -14.12 5.00
CA LEU A 23 15.36 -14.85 5.59
C LEU A 23 14.97 -16.09 4.78
N ALA A 24 15.16 -16.05 3.46
CA ALA A 24 14.85 -17.18 2.57
C ALA A 24 15.85 -18.35 2.70
N THR A 25 17.03 -18.13 3.27
CA THR A 25 18.06 -19.19 3.45
C THR A 25 18.05 -19.84 4.82
N LEU A 26 17.18 -19.40 5.75
CA LEU A 26 17.11 -19.96 7.10
C LEU A 26 16.33 -21.28 7.09
N ASP A 27 16.79 -22.23 7.90
CA ASP A 27 16.02 -23.43 8.21
C ASP A 27 15.14 -23.18 9.43
N TYR A 28 13.82 -23.30 9.23
CA TYR A 28 12.81 -23.11 10.28
C TYR A 28 12.33 -24.44 10.87
N SER A 29 12.74 -25.60 10.34
CA SER A 29 12.14 -26.90 10.70
C SER A 29 12.38 -27.31 12.15
N GLY A 30 13.43 -26.77 12.80
CA GLY A 30 13.74 -27.01 14.20
C GLY A 30 12.98 -26.13 15.20
N LEU A 31 12.17 -25.18 14.74
CA LEU A 31 11.46 -24.25 15.63
C LEU A 31 10.17 -24.86 16.20
N PRO A 32 9.79 -24.50 17.44
CA PRO A 32 8.49 -24.89 18.00
C PRO A 32 7.35 -24.21 17.25
N ILE A 33 6.18 -24.86 17.20
CA ILE A 33 5.00 -24.37 16.45
C ILE A 33 4.59 -22.94 16.85
N ALA A 34 4.70 -22.57 18.13
CA ALA A 34 4.39 -21.22 18.59
C ALA A 34 5.33 -20.16 17.97
N ALA A 35 6.62 -20.48 17.81
CA ALA A 35 7.57 -19.59 17.16
C ALA A 35 7.30 -19.48 15.65
N LEU A 36 6.98 -20.61 14.98
CA LEU A 36 6.61 -20.62 13.57
C LEU A 36 5.38 -19.75 13.29
N LEU A 37 4.32 -19.89 14.10
CA LEU A 37 3.12 -19.08 13.98
C LEU A 37 3.42 -17.59 14.26
N GLY A 38 4.23 -17.28 15.27
CA GLY A 38 4.65 -15.91 15.55
C GLY A 38 5.44 -15.27 14.38
N LEU A 39 6.29 -16.04 13.71
CA LEU A 39 6.99 -15.59 12.50
C LEU A 39 6.02 -15.33 11.34
N LEU A 40 5.02 -16.19 11.12
CA LEU A 40 3.99 -15.98 10.11
C LEU A 40 3.16 -14.72 10.38
N SER A 41 2.77 -14.47 11.64
CA SER A 41 2.08 -13.24 12.02
C SER A 41 2.92 -12.00 11.75
N ARG A 42 4.20 -12.02 12.15
CA ARG A 42 5.12 -10.89 11.88
C ARG A 42 5.30 -10.65 10.38
N ARG A 43 5.40 -11.72 9.59
CA ARG A 43 5.48 -11.67 8.12
C ARG A 43 4.24 -11.04 7.50
N GLU A 44 3.06 -11.31 8.06
CA GLU A 44 1.81 -10.71 7.59
C GLU A 44 1.74 -9.22 7.94
N THR A 45 2.05 -8.84 9.18
CA THR A 45 2.16 -7.42 9.58
C THR A 45 3.07 -6.66 8.63
N LEU A 46 4.25 -7.22 8.29
CA LEU A 46 5.18 -6.58 7.35
C LEU A 46 4.62 -6.43 5.93
N ARG A 47 3.77 -7.35 5.46
CA ARG A 47 3.09 -7.21 4.16
C ARG A 47 2.09 -6.06 4.20
N CYS A 48 1.30 -5.98 5.27
CA CYS A 48 0.35 -4.89 5.44
C CYS A 48 1.05 -3.53 5.49
N THR A 49 2.14 -3.40 6.25
CA THR A 49 2.90 -2.14 6.30
C THR A 49 3.57 -1.80 4.97
N ALA A 50 3.97 -2.81 4.18
CA ALA A 50 4.50 -2.57 2.84
C ALA A 50 3.42 -2.02 1.88
N GLU A 51 2.16 -2.45 2.01
CA GLU A 51 1.05 -1.91 1.22
C GLU A 51 0.83 -0.41 1.48
N ALA A 52 1.01 0.07 2.72
CA ALA A 52 0.98 1.50 3.01
C ALA A 52 2.10 2.28 2.27
N VAL A 53 3.29 1.69 2.13
CA VAL A 53 4.40 2.28 1.35
C VAL A 53 4.07 2.28 -0.14
N ASP A 54 3.49 1.19 -0.66
CA ASP A 54 3.03 1.10 -2.05
C ASP A 54 2.05 2.23 -2.40
N HIS A 55 1.11 2.55 -1.50
CA HIS A 55 0.19 3.67 -1.70
C HIS A 55 0.92 5.01 -1.81
N GLN A 56 1.92 5.27 -0.97
CA GLN A 56 2.71 6.51 -1.04
C GLN A 56 3.46 6.62 -2.37
N ILE A 57 4.09 5.52 -2.81
CA ILE A 57 4.84 5.48 -4.07
C ILE A 57 3.90 5.68 -5.26
N LEU A 58 2.76 4.99 -5.27
CA LEU A 58 1.81 5.11 -6.37
C LEU A 58 1.18 6.50 -6.43
N THR A 59 0.81 7.11 -5.31
CA THR A 59 0.36 8.52 -5.29
C THR A 59 1.43 9.46 -5.83
N ALA A 60 2.69 9.29 -5.42
CA ALA A 60 3.79 10.13 -5.90
C ALA A 60 3.97 9.97 -7.42
N ALA A 61 3.87 8.74 -7.94
CA ALA A 61 3.94 8.47 -9.37
C ALA A 61 2.74 9.09 -10.15
N GLN A 62 1.52 8.96 -9.61
CA GLN A 62 0.29 9.55 -10.16
C GLN A 62 0.33 11.09 -10.19
N THR A 63 1.06 11.70 -9.27
CA THR A 63 1.24 13.16 -9.19
C THR A 63 2.27 13.65 -10.21
N GLN A 64 3.30 12.85 -10.50
CA GLN A 64 4.39 13.21 -11.41
C GLN A 64 4.05 13.00 -12.89
N ALA A 65 3.18 12.05 -13.21
CA ALA A 65 2.78 11.76 -14.58
C ALA A 65 1.36 11.20 -14.65
N THR A 66 0.71 11.41 -15.78
CA THR A 66 -0.48 10.67 -16.18
C THR A 66 -0.08 9.33 -16.80
N ALA A 67 -0.96 8.33 -16.70
CA ALA A 67 -0.73 7.03 -17.35
C ALA A 67 -0.49 7.17 -18.87
N LYS A 68 -1.12 8.16 -19.52
CA LYS A 68 -0.98 8.42 -20.95
C LYS A 68 0.41 8.93 -21.34
N GLU A 69 1.02 9.79 -20.52
CA GLU A 69 2.38 10.30 -20.76
C GLU A 69 3.44 9.18 -20.73
N ILE A 70 3.16 8.10 -20.00
CA ILE A 70 4.02 6.90 -19.94
C ILE A 70 3.54 5.77 -20.86
N GLY A 71 2.61 6.06 -21.78
CA GLY A 71 2.19 5.13 -22.84
C GLY A 71 1.12 4.10 -22.45
N ALA A 72 0.45 4.27 -21.31
CA ALA A 72 -0.64 3.40 -20.86
C ALA A 72 -2.01 4.12 -20.93
N LYS A 73 -3.09 3.34 -21.05
CA LYS A 73 -4.47 3.84 -21.05
C LYS A 73 -4.88 4.39 -19.69
N ASP A 74 -4.54 3.67 -18.62
CA ASP A 74 -4.91 3.97 -17.24
C ASP A 74 -3.88 3.37 -16.26
N TRP A 75 -3.85 3.84 -15.01
CA TRP A 75 -2.93 3.32 -13.98
C TRP A 75 -3.11 1.82 -13.69
N PRO A 76 -4.34 1.25 -13.70
CA PRO A 76 -4.50 -0.19 -13.60
C PRO A 76 -3.78 -0.96 -14.72
N GLU A 77 -3.73 -0.46 -15.95
CA GLU A 77 -2.94 -1.06 -17.03
C GLU A 77 -1.44 -0.99 -16.75
N VAL A 78 -0.94 0.14 -16.24
CA VAL A 78 0.47 0.29 -15.82
C VAL A 78 0.84 -0.81 -14.82
N LEU A 79 0.03 -0.97 -13.76
CA LEU A 79 0.27 -1.97 -12.72
C LEU A 79 0.11 -3.40 -13.23
N HIS A 80 -0.91 -3.66 -14.04
CA HIS A 80 -1.16 -4.96 -14.67
C HIS A 80 0.08 -5.45 -15.44
N VAL A 81 0.65 -4.59 -16.29
CA VAL A 81 1.82 -4.91 -17.10
C VAL A 81 3.09 -5.00 -16.25
N ARG A 82 3.36 -4.01 -15.39
CA ARG A 82 4.58 -3.94 -14.57
C ARG A 82 4.67 -5.07 -13.53
N HIS A 83 3.57 -5.34 -12.83
CA HIS A 83 3.55 -6.31 -11.73
C HIS A 83 3.09 -7.71 -12.15
N ARG A 84 2.59 -7.89 -13.39
CA ARG A 84 2.10 -9.18 -13.91
C ARG A 84 0.95 -9.75 -13.07
N ILE A 85 0.07 -8.88 -12.61
CA ILE A 85 -1.12 -9.19 -11.79
C ILE A 85 -2.39 -9.17 -12.65
N SER A 86 -3.53 -9.66 -12.17
CA SER A 86 -4.80 -9.49 -12.90
C SER A 86 -5.20 -8.02 -13.02
N ARG A 87 -6.07 -7.69 -13.97
CA ARG A 87 -6.58 -6.31 -14.09
C ARG A 87 -7.48 -5.95 -12.92
N GLU A 88 -8.17 -6.92 -12.34
CA GLU A 88 -9.00 -6.78 -11.15
C GLU A 88 -8.15 -6.41 -9.92
N GLU A 89 -7.03 -7.10 -9.72
CA GLU A 89 -6.03 -6.79 -8.70
C GLU A 89 -5.46 -5.39 -8.89
N ALA A 90 -5.07 -5.03 -10.11
CA ALA A 90 -4.53 -3.71 -10.41
C ALA A 90 -5.53 -2.59 -10.14
N ARG A 91 -6.80 -2.76 -10.54
CA ARG A 91 -7.88 -1.81 -10.24
C ARG A 91 -8.11 -1.69 -8.75
N ARG A 92 -8.07 -2.79 -8.00
CA ARG A 92 -8.15 -2.76 -6.55
C ARG A 92 -7.04 -1.87 -5.98
N ARG A 93 -5.77 -2.13 -6.32
CA ARG A 93 -4.63 -1.37 -5.77
C ARG A 93 -4.72 0.13 -6.06
N VAL A 94 -5.12 0.50 -7.28
CA VAL A 94 -5.33 1.92 -7.63
C VAL A 94 -6.44 2.53 -6.78
N ARG A 95 -7.61 1.88 -6.70
CA ARG A 95 -8.73 2.37 -5.88
C ARG A 95 -8.37 2.47 -4.40
N ASP A 96 -7.67 1.48 -3.85
CA ASP A 96 -7.28 1.49 -2.45
C ASP A 96 -6.27 2.63 -2.20
N THR A 97 -5.35 2.87 -3.14
CA THR A 97 -4.44 4.03 -3.11
C THR A 97 -5.20 5.37 -3.17
N ASP A 98 -6.25 5.49 -3.98
CA ASP A 98 -7.05 6.72 -4.05
C ASP A 98 -7.70 7.07 -2.69
N ASN A 99 -7.98 6.06 -1.85
CA ASN A 99 -8.57 6.25 -0.52
C ASN A 99 -7.54 6.37 0.61
N LEU A 100 -6.41 5.66 0.50
CA LEU A 100 -5.45 5.46 1.58
C LEU A 100 -4.12 6.18 1.38
N GLY A 101 -3.81 6.59 0.15
CA GLY A 101 -2.61 7.35 -0.18
C GLY A 101 -2.67 8.81 0.29
N PRO A 102 -1.51 9.48 0.38
CA PRO A 102 -1.47 10.91 0.67
C PRO A 102 -2.23 11.72 -0.40
N ARG A 103 -2.75 12.89 -0.04
CA ARG A 103 -3.48 13.75 -0.99
C ARG A 103 -2.94 15.16 -0.96
N SER A 104 -3.33 15.96 -1.95
CA SER A 104 -3.04 17.39 -1.96
C SER A 104 -4.27 18.18 -2.41
N ALA A 105 -4.49 19.34 -1.80
CA ALA A 105 -5.50 20.30 -2.22
C ALA A 105 -5.14 20.89 -3.59
N ILE A 106 -6.10 21.54 -4.25
CA ILE A 106 -5.87 22.23 -5.54
C ILE A 106 -4.78 23.31 -5.41
N THR A 107 -4.68 23.92 -4.23
CA THR A 107 -3.66 24.88 -3.78
C THR A 107 -2.31 24.25 -3.48
N GLY A 108 -2.20 22.92 -3.49
CA GLY A 108 -0.98 22.17 -3.21
C GLY A 108 -0.73 21.87 -1.73
N GLU A 109 -1.63 22.26 -0.82
CA GLU A 109 -1.50 21.90 0.59
C GLU A 109 -1.64 20.38 0.78
N PRO A 110 -0.79 19.75 1.61
CA PRO A 110 -0.91 18.33 1.90
C PRO A 110 -2.21 18.05 2.66
N LEU A 111 -2.94 17.04 2.21
CA LEU A 111 -4.14 16.51 2.85
C LEU A 111 -3.88 15.07 3.30
N GLY A 112 -4.48 14.69 4.44
CA GLY A 112 -4.48 13.30 4.87
C GLY A 112 -5.21 12.39 3.88
N PRO A 113 -5.09 11.06 4.02
CA PRO A 113 -5.90 10.09 3.27
C PRO A 113 -7.40 10.36 3.37
N VAL A 114 -8.23 9.78 2.48
CA VAL A 114 -9.70 9.88 2.60
C VAL A 114 -10.16 9.15 3.86
N TRP A 115 -9.58 7.99 4.14
CA TRP A 115 -9.84 7.22 5.35
C TRP A 115 -8.60 7.17 6.24
N GLU A 116 -8.34 8.27 6.95
CA GLU A 116 -7.13 8.43 7.78
C GLU A 116 -6.92 7.29 8.79
N LEU A 117 -7.98 6.87 9.48
CA LEU A 117 -7.91 5.77 10.45
C LEU A 117 -7.61 4.41 9.79
N VAL A 118 -8.12 4.20 8.57
CA VAL A 118 -7.87 2.96 7.82
C VAL A 118 -6.42 2.96 7.32
N ALA A 119 -5.94 4.08 6.79
CA ALA A 119 -4.56 4.23 6.36
C ALA A 119 -3.58 4.04 7.53
N ALA A 120 -3.87 4.59 8.71
CA ALA A 120 -3.08 4.37 9.92
C ALA A 120 -3.05 2.88 10.32
N ALA A 121 -4.20 2.20 10.32
CA ALA A 121 -4.27 0.78 10.65
C ALA A 121 -3.49 -0.11 9.66
N VAL A 122 -3.43 0.24 8.37
CA VAL A 122 -2.59 -0.45 7.38
C VAL A 122 -1.10 -0.18 7.65
N ALA A 123 -0.74 1.08 7.94
CA ALA A 123 0.64 1.48 8.26
C ALA A 123 1.18 0.83 9.55
N GLU A 124 0.30 0.51 10.51
CA GLU A 124 0.61 -0.27 11.71
C GLU A 124 0.60 -1.79 11.46
N GLY A 125 0.10 -2.22 10.29
CA GLY A 125 -0.05 -3.61 9.90
C GLY A 125 -1.15 -4.36 10.65
N ALA A 126 -2.14 -3.64 11.18
CA ALA A 126 -3.28 -4.18 11.91
C ALA A 126 -4.39 -4.74 10.98
N ILE A 127 -4.48 -4.22 9.76
CA ILE A 127 -5.44 -4.68 8.74
C ILE A 127 -4.74 -4.89 7.39
N ASN A 128 -5.36 -5.69 6.52
CA ASN A 128 -4.85 -6.03 5.18
C ASN A 128 -5.87 -5.66 4.08
N ALA A 129 -5.51 -5.89 2.82
CA ALA A 129 -6.36 -5.64 1.65
C ALA A 129 -7.78 -6.23 1.72
N GLU A 130 -7.98 -7.36 2.40
CA GLU A 130 -9.32 -7.96 2.55
C GLU A 130 -10.21 -7.11 3.47
N HIS A 131 -9.65 -6.61 4.57
CA HIS A 131 -10.35 -5.67 5.45
C HIS A 131 -10.66 -4.36 4.71
N ILE A 132 -9.71 -3.84 3.93
CA ILE A 132 -9.92 -2.64 3.10
C ILE A 132 -11.08 -2.85 2.13
N ALA A 133 -11.17 -4.02 1.50
CA ALA A 133 -12.27 -4.35 0.58
C ALA A 133 -13.63 -4.33 1.28
N VAL A 134 -13.74 -4.88 2.50
CA VAL A 134 -14.96 -4.85 3.30
C VAL A 134 -15.31 -3.43 3.72
N ILE A 135 -14.34 -2.64 4.17
CA ILE A 135 -14.52 -1.24 4.56
C ILE A 135 -15.01 -0.42 3.36
N THR A 136 -14.37 -0.58 2.20
CA THR A 136 -14.75 0.08 0.95
C THR A 136 -16.18 -0.27 0.55
N TRP A 137 -16.53 -1.56 0.63
CA TRP A 137 -17.89 -2.02 0.36
C TRP A 137 -18.90 -1.39 1.32
N PHE A 138 -18.58 -1.35 2.62
CA PHE A 138 -19.44 -0.79 3.66
C PHE A 138 -19.74 0.69 3.39
N PHE A 139 -18.72 1.51 3.14
CA PHE A 139 -18.90 2.93 2.84
C PHE A 139 -19.71 3.14 1.54
N GLY A 140 -19.56 2.27 0.55
CA GLY A 140 -20.39 2.29 -0.67
C GLY A 140 -21.85 1.86 -0.46
N LYS A 141 -22.20 1.32 0.72
CA LYS A 141 -23.57 0.90 1.09
C LYS A 141 -24.20 1.77 2.16
N LEU A 142 -23.47 2.73 2.73
CA LEU A 142 -24.04 3.65 3.70
C LEU A 142 -25.13 4.48 3.03
N PRO A 143 -26.34 4.53 3.60
CA PRO A 143 -27.37 5.45 3.13
C PRO A 143 -26.89 6.88 3.36
N LEU A 144 -27.27 7.80 2.48
CA LEU A 144 -26.75 9.18 2.47
C LEU A 144 -26.90 9.90 3.83
N TRP A 145 -27.98 9.64 4.57
CA TRP A 145 -28.22 10.24 5.89
C TRP A 145 -27.25 9.78 6.98
N ALA A 146 -26.51 8.68 6.75
CA ALA A 146 -25.50 8.15 7.65
C ALA A 146 -24.06 8.46 7.18
N ALA A 147 -23.90 9.10 6.02
CA ALA A 147 -22.61 9.43 5.43
C ALA A 147 -22.12 10.85 5.73
N ASP A 148 -22.94 11.68 6.40
CA ASP A 148 -22.51 12.98 6.89
C ASP A 148 -21.52 12.80 8.06
N PRO A 149 -20.35 13.48 8.05
CA PRO A 149 -19.45 13.45 9.19
C PRO A 149 -20.08 14.18 10.37
N ILE A 150 -19.99 13.57 11.56
CA ILE A 150 -20.07 14.31 12.83
C ILE A 150 -18.75 15.07 13.02
#